data_AF-V7C9P6-F1
#
_entry.id   AF-V7C9P6-F1
#
_cell.length_a   1.000
_cell.length_b   1.000
_cell.length_c   1.000
_cell.angle_alpha   90.00
_cell.angle_beta   90.00
_cell.angle_gamma   90.00
#
_symmetry.space_group_name_H-M   'P 1'
#
loop_
_entity.id
_entity.type
_entity.pdbx_description
1 polymer ?
#
loop_
_entity_poly.entity_id
_entity_poly.type
_entity_poly.pdbx_seq_one_letter_code
_entity_poly.pdbx_strand_id
1 'polypeptide(L)'
;MKTVSDWIHSCSKEQSTTYKEWFNSADSDGDGRISGNDATTFFSLSNLSRSQLKQVWAIADAKRQGFLGFQEFVIAMQLVALAQAGYDINSDIFNAEIDKENIKSPVMEGLDALIAKTKSLHSQPDASGTAQPQLLSLNSWAAPKSAKKLSLSAVTSIIDGLKRLYMEKLKPLEVTYQFNDFVSPLLTNSDFDAKPMVMLLGQYSTGKTTFIKHLLRCDYPGAHIGPEPTTDRFVVVMSGPDERSIPGNTIAVDADMPFSGLTTFGGSFLSKFQCSQLPHPLLDEITFVDTPGVLSGEKQRTQRSYDFTGVISWFAAKCDLILLLFDPHKLDISDEFKRVIGALHGHDDKIRVVLNKADQIDTQQLMRVYGALMWSLGKVLNTPEVMRVYIG
;
A
#
# COMPACT_ATOMS: atom_id res chain seq x y z
N MET A 1 11.97 -40.48 18.91
CA MET A 1 12.39 -39.06 18.79
C MET A 1 11.26 -38.21 19.37
N LYS A 2 11.48 -37.60 20.54
CA LYS A 2 10.52 -36.64 21.11
C LYS A 2 10.65 -35.35 20.29
N THR A 3 9.57 -34.88 19.70
CA THR A 3 9.54 -33.63 18.92
C THR A 3 9.39 -32.43 19.84
N VAL A 4 9.77 -31.23 19.39
CA VAL A 4 9.60 -29.94 20.12
C VAL A 4 8.18 -29.77 20.69
N SER A 5 7.18 -30.40 20.04
CA SER A 5 5.79 -30.49 20.49
C SER A 5 5.59 -31.15 21.86
N ASP A 6 6.39 -32.16 22.22
CA ASP A 6 6.23 -32.89 23.49
C ASP A 6 6.74 -32.08 24.69
N TRP A 7 7.59 -31.08 24.43
CA TRP A 7 8.11 -30.15 25.44
C TRP A 7 7.10 -29.08 25.84
N ILE A 8 6.22 -28.67 24.91
CA ILE A 8 5.19 -27.65 25.10
C ILE A 8 4.12 -28.10 26.13
N HIS A 9 3.90 -29.41 26.26
CA HIS A 9 2.86 -29.97 27.15
C HIS A 9 3.25 -30.09 28.64
N SER A 10 4.48 -29.76 29.02
CA SER A 10 4.98 -29.92 30.40
C SER A 10 4.86 -28.66 31.28
N CYS A 11 4.28 -27.57 30.78
CA CYS A 11 4.19 -26.30 31.53
C CYS A 11 2.96 -26.30 32.46
N SER A 12 3.13 -25.99 33.75
CA SER A 12 2.01 -25.89 34.69
C SER A 12 1.08 -24.72 34.32
N LYS A 13 -0.22 -24.79 34.68
CA LYS A 13 -1.19 -23.71 34.40
C LYS A 13 -0.77 -22.36 35.00
N GLU A 14 -0.07 -22.39 36.13
CA GLU A 14 0.47 -21.20 36.81
C GLU A 14 1.65 -20.59 36.02
N GLN A 15 2.61 -21.42 35.57
CA GLN A 15 3.74 -20.96 34.75
C GLN A 15 3.30 -20.37 33.41
N SER A 16 2.27 -20.97 32.78
CA SER A 16 1.69 -20.45 31.54
C SER A 16 1.06 -19.06 31.72
N THR A 17 0.48 -18.79 32.89
CA THR A 17 -0.12 -17.48 33.20
C THR A 17 0.97 -16.43 33.43
N THR A 18 2.02 -16.76 34.18
CA THR A 18 3.19 -15.89 34.38
C THR A 18 3.90 -15.57 33.06
N TYR A 19 4.14 -16.57 32.21
CA TYR A 19 4.77 -16.35 30.90
C TYR A 19 3.90 -15.52 29.96
N LYS A 20 2.57 -15.54 30.11
CA LYS A 20 1.69 -14.66 29.36
C LYS A 20 1.82 -13.20 29.78
N GLU A 21 1.93 -12.93 31.09
CA GLU A 21 2.19 -11.58 31.59
C GLU A 21 3.56 -11.07 31.12
N TRP A 22 4.55 -11.94 31.11
CA TRP A 22 5.91 -11.61 30.66
C TRP A 22 5.98 -11.39 29.17
N PHE A 23 5.26 -12.20 28.39
CA PHE A 23 5.11 -12.02 26.95
C PHE A 23 4.52 -10.65 26.64
N ASN A 24 3.43 -10.27 27.32
CA ASN A 24 2.81 -8.96 27.15
C ASN A 24 3.71 -7.80 27.59
N SER A 25 4.62 -8.03 28.55
CA SER A 25 5.60 -7.02 28.96
C SER A 25 6.79 -6.92 28.00
N ALA A 26 7.13 -8.01 27.30
CA ALA A 26 8.19 -8.05 26.30
C ALA A 26 7.71 -7.50 24.95
N ASP A 27 6.45 -7.78 24.60
CA ASP A 27 5.71 -7.28 23.45
C ASP A 27 5.36 -5.80 23.65
N SER A 28 6.33 -4.92 23.40
CA SER A 28 6.22 -3.49 23.65
C SER A 28 5.23 -2.78 22.71
N ASP A 29 4.91 -3.38 21.57
CA ASP A 29 3.98 -2.86 20.55
C ASP A 29 2.63 -3.60 20.51
N GLY A 30 2.48 -4.71 21.24
CA GLY A 30 1.21 -5.42 21.44
C GLY A 30 0.74 -6.17 20.20
N ASP A 31 1.64 -6.51 19.27
CA ASP A 31 1.31 -7.15 17.99
C ASP A 31 1.23 -8.69 18.10
N GLY A 32 1.46 -9.22 19.30
CA GLY A 32 1.46 -10.65 19.58
C GLY A 32 2.75 -11.35 19.15
N ARG A 33 3.84 -10.60 18.88
CA ARG A 33 5.13 -11.11 18.43
C ARG A 33 6.26 -10.37 19.15
N ILE A 34 7.31 -11.10 19.52
CA ILE A 34 8.51 -10.50 20.10
C ILE A 34 9.59 -10.46 19.03
N SER A 35 9.95 -9.26 18.57
CA SER A 35 11.03 -9.08 17.59
C SER A 35 12.39 -9.38 18.21
N GLY A 36 13.42 -9.60 17.39
CA GLY A 36 14.79 -9.82 17.89
C GLY A 36 15.29 -8.69 18.80
N ASN A 37 14.91 -7.43 18.52
CA ASN A 37 15.30 -6.29 19.35
C ASN A 37 14.58 -6.31 20.71
N ASP A 38 13.29 -6.64 20.72
CA ASP A 38 12.50 -6.73 21.95
C ASP A 38 12.98 -7.90 22.81
N ALA A 39 13.27 -9.04 22.18
CA ALA A 39 13.85 -10.20 22.85
C ALA A 39 15.24 -9.92 23.42
N THR A 40 16.11 -9.18 22.72
CA THR A 40 17.42 -8.81 23.30
C THR A 40 17.28 -7.92 24.53
N THR A 41 16.33 -6.99 24.50
CA THR A 41 16.06 -6.09 25.63
C THR A 41 15.48 -6.88 26.81
N PHE A 42 14.48 -7.71 26.54
CA PHE A 42 13.81 -8.51 27.55
C PHE A 42 14.70 -9.62 28.13
N PHE A 43 15.35 -10.43 27.30
CA PHE A 43 16.20 -11.52 27.78
C PHE A 43 17.49 -11.02 28.45
N SER A 44 17.92 -9.78 28.23
CA SER A 44 19.05 -9.21 28.99
C SER A 44 18.78 -9.16 30.50
N LEU A 45 17.51 -9.13 30.91
CA LEU A 45 17.08 -9.17 32.31
C LEU A 45 17.34 -10.53 32.99
N SER A 46 17.63 -11.58 32.21
CA SER A 46 17.98 -12.92 32.72
C SER A 46 19.42 -13.05 33.21
N ASN A 47 20.24 -11.99 33.06
CA ASN A 47 21.66 -11.95 33.43
C ASN A 47 22.53 -13.01 32.72
N LEU A 48 22.06 -13.58 31.61
CA LEU A 48 22.83 -14.50 30.77
C LEU A 48 23.79 -13.72 29.85
N SER A 49 24.91 -14.35 29.49
CA SER A 49 25.85 -13.75 28.55
C SER A 49 25.24 -13.55 27.16
N ARG A 50 25.70 -12.55 26.41
CA ARG A 50 25.24 -12.31 25.02
C ARG A 50 25.40 -13.53 24.11
N SER A 51 26.40 -14.38 24.36
CA SER A 51 26.62 -15.64 23.63
C SER A 51 25.48 -16.63 23.87
N GLN A 52 25.09 -16.81 25.14
CA GLN A 52 23.98 -17.70 25.53
C GLN A 52 22.64 -17.18 25.01
N LEU A 53 22.38 -15.88 25.08
CA LEU A 53 21.14 -15.29 24.56
C LEU A 53 20.98 -15.49 23.05
N LYS A 54 22.07 -15.41 22.30
CA LYS A 54 22.06 -15.69 20.86
C LYS A 54 21.74 -17.15 20.57
N GLN A 55 22.20 -18.08 21.41
CA GLN A 55 21.87 -19.50 21.31
C GLN A 55 20.39 -19.76 21.65
N VAL A 56 19.87 -19.16 22.73
CA VAL A 56 18.44 -19.22 23.09
C VAL A 56 17.57 -18.75 21.93
N TRP A 57 17.90 -17.59 21.35
CA TRP A 57 17.17 -17.06 20.19
C TRP A 57 17.20 -18.00 18.99
N ALA A 58 18.38 -18.53 18.65
CA ALA A 58 18.53 -19.41 17.49
C ALA A 58 17.73 -20.72 17.61
N ILE A 59 17.57 -21.23 18.84
CA ILE A 59 16.78 -22.44 19.10
C ILE A 59 15.28 -22.12 19.16
N ALA A 60 14.89 -20.99 19.76
CA ALA A 60 13.50 -20.56 19.82
C ALA A 60 12.94 -20.17 18.45
N ASP A 61 13.73 -19.50 17.61
CA ASP A 61 13.42 -19.18 16.21
C ASP A 61 13.89 -20.27 15.23
N ALA A 62 13.52 -21.53 15.51
CA ALA A 62 13.89 -22.67 14.67
C ALA A 62 13.41 -22.52 13.21
N LYS A 63 12.31 -21.78 12.99
CA LYS A 63 11.72 -21.50 11.67
C LYS A 63 12.39 -20.32 10.94
N ARG A 64 13.32 -19.60 11.59
CA ARG A 64 13.98 -18.39 11.06
C ARG A 64 13.00 -17.32 10.57
N GLN A 65 11.89 -17.17 11.29
CA GLN A 65 10.85 -16.21 10.96
C GLN A 65 11.22 -14.79 11.43
N GLY A 66 12.25 -14.64 12.27
CA GLY A 66 12.76 -13.35 12.74
C GLY A 66 11.97 -12.73 13.89
N PHE A 67 10.96 -13.44 14.42
CA PHE A 67 10.15 -13.06 15.57
C PHE A 67 9.73 -14.30 16.38
N LEU A 68 9.43 -14.14 17.67
CA LEU A 68 8.92 -15.22 18.53
C LEU A 68 7.43 -14.97 18.81
N GLY A 69 6.57 -15.93 18.46
CA GLY A 69 5.21 -15.97 18.95
C GLY A 69 5.16 -16.47 20.40
N PHE A 70 3.97 -16.57 20.98
CA PHE A 70 3.82 -17.01 22.37
C PHE A 70 4.39 -18.42 22.61
N GLN A 71 4.23 -19.35 21.66
CA GLN A 71 4.74 -20.72 21.81
C GLN A 71 6.28 -20.75 21.78
N GLU A 72 6.88 -20.03 20.85
CA GLU A 72 8.34 -19.92 20.74
C GLU A 72 8.94 -19.16 21.93
N PHE A 73 8.21 -18.19 22.49
CA PHE A 73 8.61 -17.51 23.71
C PHE A 73 8.63 -18.41 24.94
N VAL A 74 7.65 -19.31 25.10
CA VAL A 74 7.66 -20.29 26.20
C VAL A 74 8.89 -21.21 26.10
N ILE A 75 9.26 -21.62 24.89
CA ILE A 75 10.49 -22.39 24.65
C ILE A 75 11.71 -21.56 25.06
N ALA A 76 11.77 -20.28 24.67
CA ALA A 76 12.85 -19.39 25.07
C ALA A 76 12.97 -19.25 26.59
N MET A 77 11.86 -19.11 27.32
CA MET A 77 11.85 -19.01 28.79
C MET A 77 12.36 -20.29 29.47
N GLN A 78 12.03 -21.46 28.93
CA GLN A 78 12.53 -22.73 29.45
C GLN A 78 14.03 -22.90 29.19
N LEU A 79 14.52 -22.46 28.02
CA LEU A 79 15.96 -22.45 27.71
C LEU A 79 16.74 -21.48 28.60
N VAL A 80 16.16 -20.31 28.92
CA VAL A 80 16.74 -19.37 29.88
C VAL A 80 16.84 -19.98 31.27
N ALA A 81 15.80 -20.68 31.75
CA ALA A 81 15.82 -21.35 33.05
C ALA A 81 16.91 -22.45 33.12
N LEU A 82 17.09 -23.22 32.04
CA LEU A 82 18.17 -24.21 31.94
C LEU A 82 19.56 -23.57 31.95
N ALA A 83 19.72 -22.48 31.21
CA ALA A 83 20.97 -21.74 31.16
C ALA A 83 21.35 -21.15 32.53
N GLN A 84 20.36 -20.64 33.26
CA GLN A 84 20.54 -20.13 34.62
C GLN A 84 20.85 -21.24 35.63
N ALA A 85 20.32 -22.45 35.40
CA ALA A 85 20.68 -23.64 36.18
C ALA A 85 22.07 -24.21 35.84
N GLY A 86 22.79 -23.60 34.89
CA GLY A 86 24.18 -23.95 34.55
C GLY A 86 24.32 -25.01 33.46
N TYR A 87 23.26 -25.34 32.72
CA TYR A 87 23.33 -26.27 31.58
C TYR A 87 23.77 -25.56 30.30
N ASP A 88 24.61 -26.23 29.50
CA ASP A 88 25.08 -25.72 28.21
C ASP A 88 23.97 -25.76 27.15
N ILE A 89 23.74 -24.62 26.50
CA ILE A 89 22.68 -24.45 25.50
C ILE A 89 23.15 -24.97 24.14
N ASN A 90 22.89 -26.24 23.83
CA ASN A 90 23.16 -26.85 22.52
C ASN A 90 21.88 -27.39 21.84
N SER A 91 21.97 -27.68 20.54
CA SER A 91 20.86 -28.22 19.75
C SER A 91 20.38 -29.60 20.20
N ASP A 92 21.16 -30.30 21.04
CA ASP A 92 20.90 -31.66 21.50
C ASP A 92 20.16 -31.71 22.85
N ILE A 93 19.85 -30.56 23.45
CA ILE A 93 19.08 -30.45 24.71
C ILE A 93 17.75 -31.22 24.65
N PHE A 94 17.11 -31.28 23.48
CA PHE A 94 15.84 -31.97 23.32
C PHE A 94 15.93 -33.50 23.50
N ASN A 95 17.14 -34.08 23.43
CA ASN A 95 17.40 -35.51 23.62
C ASN A 95 17.93 -35.87 25.01
N ALA A 96 18.32 -34.88 25.82
CA ALA A 96 18.79 -35.12 27.18
C ALA A 96 17.60 -35.44 28.09
N GLU A 97 17.66 -36.55 28.82
CA GLU A 97 16.73 -36.88 29.92
C GLU A 97 17.00 -35.93 31.09
N ILE A 98 16.51 -34.70 30.96
CA ILE A 98 16.58 -33.70 32.04
C ILE A 98 15.36 -33.92 32.93
N ASP A 99 15.58 -34.27 34.21
CA ASP A 99 14.54 -34.38 35.23
C ASP A 99 13.89 -33.01 35.47
N LYS A 100 12.73 -32.80 34.83
CA LYS A 100 12.00 -31.52 34.76
C LYS A 100 11.38 -31.06 36.07
N GLU A 101 11.31 -31.91 37.10
CA GLU A 101 10.66 -31.57 38.38
C GLU A 101 11.52 -30.67 39.28
N ASN A 102 12.80 -30.46 38.97
CA ASN A 102 13.73 -29.71 39.82
C ASN A 102 14.21 -28.37 39.23
N ILE A 103 13.70 -27.96 38.05
CA ILE A 103 14.08 -26.70 37.42
C ILE A 103 13.18 -25.57 37.95
N LYS A 104 13.77 -24.66 38.74
CA LYS A 104 13.08 -23.46 39.23
C LYS A 104 12.73 -22.52 38.06
N SER A 105 11.64 -21.77 38.22
CA SER A 105 11.23 -20.74 37.26
C SER A 105 12.39 -19.76 36.97
N PRO A 106 12.54 -19.29 35.72
CA PRO A 106 13.61 -18.38 35.34
C PRO A 106 13.53 -17.10 36.18
N VAL A 107 14.68 -16.57 36.59
CA VAL A 107 14.76 -15.32 37.36
C VAL A 107 15.03 -14.17 36.40
N MET A 108 14.17 -13.17 36.39
CA MET A 108 14.31 -11.96 35.57
C MET A 108 14.40 -10.75 36.50
N GLU A 109 15.57 -10.11 36.60
CA GLU A 109 15.75 -8.96 37.50
C GLU A 109 14.99 -7.73 36.99
N GLY A 110 14.24 -7.07 37.88
CA GLY A 110 13.55 -5.80 37.57
C GLY A 110 12.21 -5.93 36.82
N LEU A 111 11.73 -7.15 36.58
CA LEU A 111 10.48 -7.39 35.84
C LEU A 111 9.23 -6.89 36.59
N ASP A 112 9.23 -6.95 37.92
CA ASP A 112 8.13 -6.42 38.75
C ASP A 112 7.94 -4.91 38.58
N ALA A 113 9.03 -4.16 38.39
CA ALA A 113 8.99 -2.72 38.16
C ALA A 113 8.50 -2.36 36.74
N LEU A 114 8.77 -3.22 35.75
CA LEU A 114 8.25 -3.06 34.39
C LEU A 114 6.74 -3.32 34.35
N ILE A 115 6.27 -4.41 34.97
CA ILE A 115 4.84 -4.76 35.03
C ILE A 115 4.02 -3.70 35.77
N ALA A 116 4.56 -3.09 36.83
CA ALA A 116 3.90 -1.98 37.54
C ALA A 116 3.75 -0.72 36.67
N LYS A 117 4.74 -0.44 35.81
CA LYS A 117 4.71 0.73 34.92
C LYS A 117 3.68 0.59 33.80
N THR A 118 3.47 -0.62 33.27
CA THR A 118 2.45 -0.90 32.26
C THR A 118 1.02 -0.80 32.83
N LYS A 119 0.80 -1.17 34.10
CA LYS A 119 -0.52 -1.03 34.75
C LYS A 119 -0.92 0.43 35.03
N SER A 120 0.04 1.33 35.26
CA SER A 120 -0.21 2.75 35.53
C SER A 120 -0.69 3.56 34.31
N LEU A 121 -0.54 3.05 33.08
CA LEU A 121 -0.88 3.76 31.85
C LEU A 121 -2.36 3.62 31.42
N HIS A 122 -3.21 2.99 32.25
CA HIS A 122 -4.61 2.65 31.89
C HIS A 122 -5.72 3.23 32.80
N SER A 123 -5.46 4.30 33.55
CA SER A 123 -6.52 5.01 34.30
C SER A 123 -6.45 6.53 34.08
N GLN A 124 -7.39 7.09 33.32
CA GLN A 124 -7.69 8.53 33.29
C GLN A 124 -8.88 8.85 34.20
N PRO A 125 -8.94 10.09 34.73
CA PRO A 125 -10.19 10.84 34.70
C PRO A 125 -10.04 12.26 34.15
N ASP A 126 -11.10 12.70 33.48
CA ASP A 126 -11.36 14.03 32.93
C ASP A 126 -11.39 15.14 34.00
N ALA A 127 -10.91 16.35 33.63
CA ALA A 127 -11.62 17.62 33.87
C ALA A 127 -10.81 18.84 33.38
N SER A 128 -11.56 19.74 32.72
CA SER A 128 -11.23 21.05 32.19
C SER A 128 -10.86 22.12 33.24
N GLY A 129 -9.95 23.04 32.89
CA GLY A 129 -9.73 24.30 33.61
C GLY A 129 -8.80 25.26 32.86
N THR A 130 -9.31 26.43 32.50
CA THR A 130 -8.69 27.54 31.77
C THR A 130 -7.71 28.39 32.59
N ALA A 131 -6.60 28.85 32.00
CA ALA A 131 -5.96 30.16 32.25
C ALA A 131 -4.93 30.53 31.15
N GLN A 132 -4.91 31.80 30.73
CA GLN A 132 -4.01 32.39 29.71
C GLN A 132 -2.68 32.92 30.34
N PRO A 133 -1.84 33.74 29.66
CA PRO A 133 -0.59 33.33 28.99
C PRO A 133 0.68 33.97 29.60
N GLN A 134 1.86 33.34 29.51
CA GLN A 134 3.13 34.02 29.78
C GLN A 134 4.28 33.63 28.83
N LEU A 135 5.14 34.64 28.66
CA LEU A 135 6.18 34.91 27.66
C LEU A 135 7.26 33.84 27.39
N LEU A 136 7.73 33.90 26.15
CA LEU A 136 8.99 33.42 25.56
C LEU A 136 10.18 33.25 26.53
N SER A 137 10.80 32.07 26.50
CA SER A 137 12.24 31.93 26.72
C SER A 137 12.87 31.17 25.54
N LEU A 138 13.73 31.87 24.79
CA LEU A 138 14.68 31.28 23.87
C LEU A 138 15.89 30.83 24.69
N ASN A 139 16.18 29.52 24.68
CA ASN A 139 17.51 28.93 24.48
C ASN A 139 17.52 27.46 24.95
N SER A 140 17.52 26.53 24.01
CA SER A 140 18.26 25.27 24.16
C SER A 140 18.44 24.60 22.79
N TRP A 141 19.62 24.82 22.23
CA TRP A 141 20.17 24.03 21.12
C TRP A 141 20.57 22.67 21.69
N ALA A 142 19.88 21.58 21.36
CA ALA A 142 20.31 20.22 21.71
C ALA A 142 19.68 19.12 20.83
N ALA A 143 20.56 18.43 20.10
CA ALA A 143 20.57 17.04 19.64
C ALA A 143 19.41 16.48 18.73
N PRO A 144 19.74 15.61 17.76
CA PRO A 144 18.76 15.00 16.86
C PRO A 144 17.88 14.03 17.66
N LYS A 145 16.56 14.30 17.70
CA LYS A 145 15.60 13.41 18.34
C LYS A 145 15.53 12.09 17.58
N SER A 146 15.92 11.01 18.26
CA SER A 146 15.64 9.62 17.89
C SER A 146 14.21 9.51 17.38
N ALA A 147 14.03 8.96 16.18
CA ALA A 147 12.74 8.72 15.57
C ALA A 147 11.89 7.87 16.52
N LYS A 148 10.93 8.49 17.22
CA LYS A 148 9.90 7.75 17.94
C LYS A 148 9.15 6.91 16.91
N LYS A 149 9.32 5.58 16.97
CA LYS A 149 8.44 4.63 16.27
C LYS A 149 7.01 4.96 16.67
N LEU A 150 6.15 5.19 15.68
CA LEU A 150 4.74 5.44 15.88
C LEU A 150 4.11 4.23 16.56
N SER A 151 3.43 4.41 17.70
CA SER A 151 2.71 3.35 18.38
C SER A 151 1.49 2.94 17.54
N LEU A 152 1.39 1.66 17.20
CA LEU A 152 0.31 1.08 16.39
C LEU A 152 -1.09 1.28 17.00
N SER A 153 -1.18 1.59 18.30
CA SER A 153 -2.44 1.88 19.01
C SER A 153 -3.09 3.22 18.68
N ALA A 154 -2.41 4.11 17.95
CA ALA A 154 -2.91 5.46 17.69
C ALA A 154 -3.71 5.58 16.37
N VAL A 155 -3.91 4.49 15.63
CA VAL A 155 -4.43 4.52 14.26
C VAL A 155 -5.63 3.58 14.12
N THR A 156 -6.75 4.07 13.56
CA THR A 156 -7.99 3.31 13.33
C THR A 156 -7.96 2.40 12.10
N SER A 157 -7.13 2.71 11.09
CA SER A 157 -6.95 1.94 9.85
C SER A 157 -5.54 2.08 9.27
N ILE A 158 -5.06 1.12 8.47
CA ILE A 158 -3.76 1.21 7.77
C ILE A 158 -3.66 2.50 6.96
N ILE A 159 -4.77 2.91 6.32
CA ILE A 159 -4.85 4.15 5.53
C ILE A 159 -4.58 5.38 6.41
N ASP A 160 -5.20 5.45 7.59
CA ASP A 160 -4.96 6.53 8.56
C ASP A 160 -3.50 6.57 9.02
N GLY A 161 -2.87 5.39 9.11
CA GLY A 161 -1.47 5.25 9.49
C GLY A 161 -0.53 5.79 8.42
N LEU A 162 -0.77 5.42 7.16
CA LEU A 162 -0.05 5.93 6.00
C LEU A 162 -0.25 7.44 5.82
N LYS A 163 -1.49 7.91 5.96
CA LYS A 163 -1.85 9.33 5.92
C LYS A 163 -1.07 10.13 6.96
N ARG A 164 -1.02 9.63 8.20
CA ARG A 164 -0.24 10.25 9.28
C ARG A 164 1.26 10.24 8.99
N LEU A 165 1.80 9.10 8.55
CA LEU A 165 3.21 8.96 8.15
C LEU A 165 3.60 9.97 7.06
N TYR A 166 2.79 10.09 6.01
CA TYR A 166 3.02 11.06 4.96
C TYR A 166 3.01 12.49 5.51
N MET A 167 1.97 12.87 6.26
CA MET A 167 1.81 14.23 6.77
C MET A 167 2.91 14.63 7.77
N GLU A 168 3.35 13.71 8.64
CA GLU A 168 4.35 14.00 9.67
C GLU A 168 5.80 13.89 9.19
N LYS A 169 6.08 12.98 8.26
CA LYS A 169 7.47 12.64 7.89
C LYS A 169 7.84 13.10 6.49
N LEU A 170 6.95 12.91 5.51
CA LEU A 170 7.29 13.05 4.10
C LEU A 170 6.92 14.44 3.56
N LYS A 171 5.71 14.91 3.84
CA LYS A 171 5.21 16.23 3.43
C LYS A 171 6.12 17.40 3.87
N PRO A 172 6.65 17.46 5.10
CA PRO A 172 7.57 18.54 5.48
C PRO A 172 8.86 18.54 4.65
N LEU A 173 9.34 17.36 4.25
CA LEU A 173 10.51 17.25 3.38
C LEU A 173 10.19 17.69 1.95
N GLU A 174 9.07 17.26 1.39
CA GLU A 174 8.63 17.68 0.06
C GLU A 174 8.50 19.21 -0.04
N VAL A 175 7.91 19.84 0.98
CA VAL A 175 7.76 21.31 1.04
C VAL A 175 9.12 21.99 1.21
N THR A 176 10.00 21.46 2.07
CA THR A 176 11.32 22.06 2.32
C THR A 176 12.18 22.08 1.06
N TYR A 177 12.11 21.03 0.25
CA TYR A 177 12.89 20.88 -0.99
C TYR A 177 12.11 21.21 -2.26
N GLN A 178 10.90 21.77 -2.14
CA GLN A 178 10.03 22.13 -3.28
C GLN A 178 9.83 20.97 -4.27
N PHE A 179 9.70 19.74 -3.76
CA PHE A 179 9.58 18.53 -4.58
C PHE A 179 8.38 18.59 -5.54
N ASN A 180 7.33 19.32 -5.14
CA ASN A 180 6.13 19.55 -5.92
C ASN A 180 6.37 20.30 -7.24
N ASP A 181 7.42 21.10 -7.33
CA ASP A 181 7.74 21.87 -8.53
C ASP A 181 8.46 21.02 -9.59
N PHE A 182 8.97 19.84 -9.20
CA PHE A 182 9.79 18.99 -10.07
C PHE A 182 9.14 17.66 -10.44
N VAL A 183 8.42 17.03 -9.51
CA VAL A 183 7.99 15.62 -9.69
C VAL A 183 6.47 15.48 -9.57
N SER A 184 5.89 15.75 -8.39
CA SER A 184 4.47 15.49 -8.15
C SER A 184 3.85 16.46 -7.16
N PRO A 185 2.60 16.91 -7.37
CA PRO A 185 1.87 17.70 -6.38
C PRO A 185 1.80 17.00 -5.01
N LEU A 186 1.69 17.80 -3.95
CA LEU A 186 1.52 17.27 -2.58
C LEU A 186 0.24 16.43 -2.49
N LEU A 187 0.33 15.29 -1.81
CA LEU A 187 -0.83 14.44 -1.54
C LEU A 187 -1.75 15.13 -0.53
N THR A 188 -3.03 15.05 -0.83
CA THR A 188 -4.13 15.55 -0.01
C THR A 188 -4.79 14.41 0.74
N ASN A 189 -5.62 14.72 1.74
CA ASN A 189 -6.38 13.70 2.46
C ASN A 189 -7.26 12.87 1.51
N SER A 190 -7.85 13.54 0.53
CA SER A 190 -8.73 12.97 -0.49
C SER A 190 -8.01 11.97 -1.39
N ASP A 191 -6.68 12.04 -1.51
CA ASP A 191 -5.89 11.03 -2.24
C ASP A 191 -5.79 9.71 -1.48
N PHE A 192 -5.79 9.74 -0.15
CA PHE A 192 -5.80 8.54 0.69
C PHE A 192 -7.19 7.93 0.83
N ASP A 193 -8.21 8.79 0.82
CA ASP A 193 -9.61 8.41 0.98
C ASP A 193 -10.27 8.06 -0.38
N ALA A 194 -9.52 8.23 -1.48
CA ALA A 194 -9.98 7.94 -2.83
C ALA A 194 -10.25 6.45 -3.04
N LYS A 195 -11.31 6.14 -3.78
CA LYS A 195 -11.61 4.78 -4.23
C LYS A 195 -10.61 4.33 -5.29
N PRO A 196 -10.37 3.01 -5.43
CA PRO A 196 -9.52 2.49 -6.49
C PRO A 196 -9.93 2.99 -7.88
N MET A 197 -8.96 3.44 -8.67
CA MET A 197 -9.17 4.02 -9.99
C MET A 197 -8.68 3.10 -11.11
N VAL A 198 -9.56 2.86 -12.09
CA VAL A 198 -9.27 2.08 -13.29
C VAL A 198 -9.26 3.01 -14.51
N MET A 199 -8.08 3.21 -15.10
CA MET A 199 -7.93 4.03 -16.30
C MET A 199 -8.01 3.18 -17.57
N LEU A 200 -8.83 3.60 -18.53
CA LEU A 200 -8.89 2.99 -19.85
C LEU A 200 -8.13 3.84 -20.85
N LEU A 201 -7.17 3.23 -21.56
CA LEU A 201 -6.31 3.89 -22.53
C LEU A 201 -6.27 3.09 -23.83
N GLY A 202 -6.22 3.77 -24.97
CA GLY A 202 -6.15 3.13 -26.28
C GLY A 202 -6.51 4.10 -27.41
N GLN A 203 -6.31 3.65 -28.63
CA GLN A 203 -6.58 4.46 -29.83
C GLN A 203 -8.08 4.76 -30.01
N TYR A 204 -8.40 5.62 -30.99
CA TYR A 204 -9.78 5.88 -31.36
C TYR A 204 -10.50 4.60 -31.80
N SER A 205 -11.78 4.50 -31.42
CA SER A 205 -12.66 3.39 -31.79
C SER A 205 -12.27 2.01 -31.23
N THR A 206 -11.33 1.91 -30.27
CA THR A 206 -10.99 0.64 -29.60
C THR A 206 -12.05 0.15 -28.60
N GLY A 207 -13.08 0.97 -28.32
CA GLY A 207 -14.22 0.58 -27.48
C GLY A 207 -14.10 0.92 -26.00
N LYS A 208 -13.27 1.90 -25.58
CA LYS A 208 -13.12 2.33 -24.18
C LYS A 208 -14.45 2.70 -23.50
N THR A 209 -15.17 3.68 -24.06
CA THR A 209 -16.48 4.12 -23.56
C THR A 209 -17.48 2.96 -23.56
N THR A 210 -17.48 2.13 -24.61
CA THR A 210 -18.35 0.94 -24.70
C THR A 210 -18.02 -0.11 -23.64
N PHE A 211 -16.74 -0.29 -23.31
CA PHE A 211 -16.28 -1.22 -22.27
C PHE A 211 -16.79 -0.80 -20.89
N ILE A 212 -16.72 0.50 -20.55
CA ILE A 212 -17.28 1.02 -19.30
C ILE A 212 -18.80 0.81 -19.26
N LYS A 213 -19.50 1.15 -20.34
CA LYS A 213 -20.95 0.89 -20.43
C LYS A 213 -21.30 -0.59 -20.30
N HIS A 214 -20.49 -1.47 -20.88
CA HIS A 214 -20.69 -2.91 -20.77
C HIS A 214 -20.53 -3.39 -19.32
N LEU A 215 -19.54 -2.87 -18.59
CA LEU A 215 -19.32 -3.17 -17.17
C LEU A 215 -20.45 -2.63 -16.29
N LEU A 216 -20.90 -1.40 -16.53
CA LEU A 216 -21.99 -0.77 -15.78
C LEU A 216 -23.38 -1.30 -16.18
N ARG A 217 -23.50 -1.92 -17.36
CA ARG A 217 -24.79 -2.34 -17.96
C ARG A 217 -25.80 -1.20 -18.11
N CYS A 218 -25.34 0.05 -18.07
CA CYS A 218 -26.11 1.26 -18.27
C CYS A 218 -25.27 2.33 -18.97
N ASP A 219 -25.95 3.38 -19.45
CA ASP A 219 -25.29 4.59 -19.91
C ASP A 219 -24.89 5.47 -18.72
N TYR A 220 -23.85 6.30 -18.90
CA TYR A 220 -23.46 7.32 -17.93
C TYR A 220 -23.47 8.71 -18.57
N PRO A 221 -23.78 9.77 -17.80
CA PRO A 221 -23.81 11.14 -18.30
C PRO A 221 -22.50 11.55 -19.00
N GLY A 222 -22.60 12.17 -20.18
CA GLY A 222 -21.42 12.59 -20.95
C GLY A 222 -20.76 11.48 -21.80
N ALA A 223 -21.30 10.26 -21.81
CA ALA A 223 -20.81 9.22 -22.69
C ALA A 223 -21.26 9.46 -24.15
N HIS A 224 -20.33 9.85 -25.02
CA HIS A 224 -20.58 10.01 -26.46
C HIS A 224 -19.93 8.89 -27.27
N ILE A 225 -20.73 7.92 -27.72
CA ILE A 225 -20.28 6.84 -28.60
C ILE A 225 -20.59 7.20 -30.05
N GLY A 226 -19.56 7.33 -30.88
CA GLY A 226 -19.70 7.46 -32.33
C GLY A 226 -18.48 6.92 -33.08
N PRO A 227 -18.62 6.69 -34.40
CA PRO A 227 -17.54 6.19 -35.25
C PRO A 227 -16.49 7.26 -35.58
N GLU A 228 -16.86 8.54 -35.51
CA GLU A 228 -15.96 9.69 -35.59
C GLU A 228 -15.24 9.91 -34.25
N PRO A 229 -14.16 10.71 -34.17
CA PRO A 229 -13.51 11.03 -32.90
C PRO A 229 -14.45 11.84 -31.99
N THR A 230 -15.38 11.16 -31.31
CA THR A 230 -16.44 11.76 -30.49
C THR A 230 -16.02 12.05 -29.07
N THR A 231 -15.12 11.24 -28.49
CA THR A 231 -14.59 11.46 -27.14
C THR A 231 -13.28 12.25 -27.23
N ASP A 232 -13.40 13.58 -27.10
CA ASP A 232 -12.27 14.51 -26.97
C ASP A 232 -12.01 14.93 -25.51
N ARG A 233 -12.77 14.36 -24.57
CA ARG A 233 -12.74 14.69 -23.14
C ARG A 233 -12.27 13.52 -22.29
N PHE A 234 -11.58 13.84 -21.21
CA PHE A 234 -11.37 12.93 -20.09
C PHE A 234 -12.64 12.91 -19.25
N VAL A 235 -13.20 11.72 -19.07
CA VAL A 235 -14.42 11.52 -18.28
C VAL A 235 -14.12 10.59 -17.11
N VAL A 236 -14.19 11.12 -15.90
CA VAL A 236 -14.13 10.30 -14.69
C VAL A 236 -15.54 9.86 -14.35
N VAL A 237 -15.79 8.56 -14.30
CA VAL A 237 -17.10 7.98 -13.95
C VAL A 237 -17.02 7.48 -12.52
N MET A 238 -17.80 8.09 -11.64
CA MET A 238 -17.78 7.80 -10.20
C MET A 238 -19.19 7.76 -9.60
N SER A 239 -19.31 7.21 -8.39
CA SER A 239 -20.61 7.17 -7.71
C SER A 239 -21.03 8.57 -7.26
N GLY A 240 -22.32 8.84 -7.37
CA GLY A 240 -22.96 10.04 -6.84
C GLY A 240 -24.44 9.81 -6.59
N PRO A 241 -25.09 10.69 -5.82
CA PRO A 241 -26.51 10.52 -5.46
C PRO A 241 -27.43 10.67 -6.66
N ASP A 242 -27.07 11.53 -7.61
CA ASP A 242 -27.86 11.87 -8.78
C ASP A 242 -27.03 11.71 -10.07
N GLU A 243 -27.71 11.37 -11.16
CA GLU A 243 -27.12 11.36 -12.49
C GLU A 243 -26.80 12.78 -12.96
N ARG A 244 -25.52 13.14 -12.95
CA ARG A 244 -25.09 14.48 -13.37
C ARG A 244 -23.70 14.48 -13.98
N SER A 245 -23.48 15.47 -14.84
CA SER A 245 -22.17 15.76 -15.41
C SER A 245 -21.64 17.06 -14.81
N ILE A 246 -20.48 16.99 -14.17
CA ILE A 246 -19.80 18.12 -13.55
C ILE A 246 -18.62 18.56 -14.45
N PRO A 247 -18.48 19.86 -14.77
CA PRO A 247 -17.34 20.37 -15.54
C PRO A 247 -16.01 20.32 -14.75
N GLY A 248 -14.90 20.09 -15.47
CA GLY A 248 -13.56 19.96 -14.89
C GLY A 248 -13.11 21.13 -14.03
N ASN A 249 -13.44 22.36 -14.42
CA ASN A 249 -13.13 23.56 -13.64
C ASN A 249 -13.72 23.54 -12.22
N THR A 250 -14.89 22.91 -12.04
CA THR A 250 -15.56 22.80 -10.74
C THR A 250 -14.95 21.68 -9.91
N ILE A 251 -14.64 20.55 -10.53
CA ILE A 251 -14.08 19.37 -9.83
C ILE A 251 -12.66 19.62 -9.36
N ALA A 252 -11.87 20.38 -10.12
CA ALA A 252 -10.47 20.63 -9.81
C ALA A 252 -10.28 21.56 -8.60
N VAL A 253 -11.35 22.20 -8.10
CA VAL A 253 -11.33 23.02 -6.88
C VAL A 253 -12.09 22.37 -5.72
N ASP A 254 -12.70 21.21 -5.95
CA ASP A 254 -13.41 20.47 -4.94
C ASP A 254 -12.41 19.78 -4.00
N ALA A 255 -12.48 20.10 -2.70
CA ALA A 255 -11.56 19.58 -1.71
C ALA A 255 -11.82 18.10 -1.39
N ASP A 256 -13.05 17.61 -1.59
CA ASP A 256 -13.41 16.23 -1.29
C ASP A 256 -12.99 15.27 -2.42
N MET A 257 -12.52 15.82 -3.55
CA MET A 257 -12.15 15.08 -4.74
C MET A 257 -10.63 15.02 -4.98
N PRO A 258 -10.06 13.87 -5.39
CA PRO A 258 -8.61 13.70 -5.59
C PRO A 258 -8.06 14.33 -6.89
N PHE A 259 -8.77 15.32 -7.45
CA PHE A 259 -8.52 15.90 -8.78
C PHE A 259 -7.94 17.32 -8.73
N SER A 260 -7.67 17.85 -7.54
CA SER A 260 -7.13 19.21 -7.37
C SER A 260 -5.79 19.42 -8.09
N GLY A 261 -4.95 18.39 -8.17
CA GLY A 261 -3.68 18.42 -8.89
C GLY A 261 -3.82 18.69 -10.41
N LEU A 262 -4.99 18.44 -11.00
CA LEU A 262 -5.23 18.69 -12.42
C LEU A 262 -5.27 20.17 -12.80
N THR A 263 -5.41 21.06 -11.81
CA THR A 263 -5.33 22.52 -12.03
C THR A 263 -4.01 22.96 -12.65
N THR A 264 -2.93 22.19 -12.43
CA THR A 264 -1.59 22.44 -12.97
C THR A 264 -1.54 22.38 -14.51
N PHE A 265 -2.43 21.61 -15.14
CA PHE A 265 -2.53 21.52 -16.61
C PHE A 265 -3.30 22.69 -17.24
N GLY A 266 -3.85 23.60 -16.42
CA GLY A 266 -4.47 24.85 -16.87
C GLY A 266 -5.88 24.70 -17.44
N GLY A 267 -6.50 25.85 -17.75
CA GLY A 267 -7.90 25.93 -18.18
C GLY A 267 -8.19 25.23 -19.52
N SER A 268 -7.20 25.10 -20.42
CA SER A 268 -7.36 24.40 -21.69
C SER A 268 -7.68 22.91 -21.47
N PHE A 269 -6.95 22.26 -20.57
CA PHE A 269 -7.23 20.89 -20.16
C PHE A 269 -8.54 20.78 -19.38
N LEU A 270 -8.77 21.64 -18.38
CA LEU A 270 -9.97 21.57 -17.53
C LEU A 270 -11.27 21.71 -18.33
N SER A 271 -11.26 22.43 -19.44
CA SER A 271 -12.40 22.51 -20.39
C SER A 271 -12.72 21.18 -21.10
N LYS A 272 -11.73 20.28 -21.16
CA LYS A 272 -11.81 18.93 -21.73
C LYS A 272 -11.81 17.84 -20.64
N PHE A 273 -11.95 18.22 -19.37
CA PHE A 273 -12.08 17.31 -18.25
C PHE A 273 -13.50 17.38 -17.70
N GLN A 274 -14.06 16.23 -17.32
CA GLN A 274 -15.45 16.12 -16.88
C GLN A 274 -15.57 14.97 -15.88
N CYS A 275 -16.42 15.14 -14.88
CA CYS A 275 -16.84 14.04 -14.01
C CYS A 275 -18.29 13.68 -14.32
N SER A 276 -18.54 12.40 -14.46
CA SER A 276 -19.85 11.79 -14.61
C SER A 276 -20.18 11.07 -13.31
N GLN A 277 -21.22 11.53 -12.64
CA GLN A 277 -21.74 10.94 -11.42
C GLN A 277 -23.05 10.23 -11.71
N LEU A 278 -23.19 9.02 -11.17
CA LEU A 278 -24.43 8.26 -11.18
C LEU A 278 -24.46 7.27 -10.00
N PRO A 279 -25.64 6.96 -9.44
CA PRO A 279 -25.76 5.95 -8.40
C PRO A 279 -25.64 4.56 -9.03
N HIS A 280 -24.56 3.85 -8.73
CA HIS A 280 -24.35 2.50 -9.24
C HIS A 280 -23.50 1.64 -8.28
N PRO A 281 -23.92 0.40 -7.95
CA PRO A 281 -23.21 -0.45 -6.98
C PRO A 281 -21.74 -0.69 -7.29
N LEU A 282 -21.37 -0.81 -8.57
CA LEU A 282 -19.97 -0.94 -8.97
C LEU A 282 -19.17 0.34 -8.70
N LEU A 283 -19.79 1.51 -8.87
CA LEU A 283 -19.12 2.79 -8.67
C LEU A 283 -19.00 3.16 -7.18
N ASP A 284 -19.74 2.45 -6.33
CA ASP A 284 -19.56 2.54 -4.88
C ASP A 284 -18.21 1.96 -4.43
N GLU A 285 -17.64 1.06 -5.22
CA GLU A 285 -16.37 0.39 -4.93
C GLU A 285 -15.20 0.92 -5.78
N ILE A 286 -15.44 1.28 -7.05
CA ILE A 286 -14.37 1.69 -7.98
C ILE A 286 -14.74 2.94 -8.78
N THR A 287 -13.72 3.67 -9.26
CA THR A 287 -13.88 4.81 -10.17
C THR A 287 -13.25 4.48 -11.51
N PHE A 288 -13.92 4.81 -12.62
CA PHE A 288 -13.36 4.64 -13.95
C PHE A 288 -12.86 5.97 -14.52
N VAL A 289 -11.78 5.93 -15.28
CA VAL A 289 -11.28 7.06 -16.05
C VAL A 289 -11.31 6.69 -17.53
N ASP A 290 -12.28 7.26 -18.26
CA ASP A 290 -12.36 7.17 -19.72
C ASP A 290 -11.48 8.25 -20.34
N THR A 291 -10.43 7.83 -21.05
CA THR A 291 -9.51 8.75 -21.71
C THR A 291 -9.92 9.00 -23.17
N PRO A 292 -9.64 10.19 -23.73
CA PRO A 292 -9.76 10.41 -25.17
C PRO A 292 -8.97 9.37 -25.96
N GLY A 293 -9.44 9.02 -27.15
CA GLY A 293 -8.66 8.18 -28.06
C GLY A 293 -7.28 8.77 -28.33
N VAL A 294 -6.25 7.94 -28.35
CA VAL A 294 -4.93 8.39 -28.83
C VAL A 294 -5.01 8.56 -30.34
N LEU A 295 -4.62 9.73 -30.85
CA LEU A 295 -4.68 10.06 -32.27
C LEU A 295 -3.57 9.32 -33.03
N SER A 296 -3.86 8.99 -34.28
CA SER A 296 -2.89 8.33 -35.17
C SER A 296 -2.43 9.35 -36.20
N GLY A 297 -1.28 9.98 -35.96
CA GLY A 297 -0.62 10.87 -36.92
C GLY A 297 -0.38 12.30 -36.42
N GLU A 298 0.65 12.93 -36.97
CA GLU A 298 1.24 14.17 -36.47
C GLU A 298 0.34 15.42 -36.65
N LYS A 299 -0.49 15.45 -37.69
CA LYS A 299 -1.42 16.58 -37.96
C LYS A 299 -2.57 16.70 -36.96
N GLN A 300 -2.92 15.60 -36.29
CA GLN A 300 -3.96 15.59 -35.27
C GLN A 300 -3.41 15.93 -33.88
N ARG A 301 -2.09 15.74 -33.65
CA ARG A 301 -1.42 16.16 -32.40
C ARG A 301 -1.50 17.66 -32.15
N THR A 302 -1.33 18.46 -33.20
CA THR A 302 -1.40 19.92 -33.11
C THR A 302 -2.77 20.46 -32.74
N GLN A 303 -3.81 19.62 -32.66
CA GLN A 303 -5.14 20.02 -32.20
C GLN A 303 -5.29 20.03 -30.67
N ARG A 304 -4.39 19.39 -29.89
CA ARG A 304 -4.48 19.42 -28.43
C ARG A 304 -3.76 20.65 -27.88
N SER A 305 -4.51 21.49 -27.16
CA SER A 305 -4.01 22.69 -26.48
C SER A 305 -3.48 22.42 -25.06
N TYR A 306 -3.23 21.15 -24.73
CA TYR A 306 -2.76 20.71 -23.42
C TYR A 306 -1.80 19.51 -23.58
N ASP A 307 -0.96 19.30 -22.57
CA ASP A 307 -0.03 18.17 -22.53
C ASP A 307 -0.77 16.86 -22.19
N PHE A 308 -1.15 16.11 -23.23
CA PHE A 308 -1.82 14.82 -23.08
C PHE A 308 -0.95 13.79 -22.37
N THR A 309 0.36 13.75 -22.67
CA THR A 309 1.27 12.76 -22.09
C THR A 309 1.46 13.02 -20.58
N GLY A 310 1.64 14.29 -20.19
CA GLY A 310 1.69 14.68 -18.78
C GLY A 310 0.44 14.32 -18.00
N VAL A 311 -0.75 14.54 -18.58
CA VAL A 311 -2.03 14.16 -17.93
C VAL A 311 -2.13 12.64 -17.75
N ILE A 312 -1.76 11.85 -18.76
CA ILE A 312 -1.76 10.38 -18.64
C ILE A 312 -0.78 9.91 -17.56
N SER A 313 0.42 10.51 -17.49
CA SER A 313 1.40 10.19 -16.44
C SER A 313 0.84 10.51 -15.05
N TRP A 314 0.15 11.65 -14.89
CA TRP A 314 -0.50 12.02 -13.64
C TRP A 314 -1.58 11.02 -13.22
N PHE A 315 -2.43 10.57 -14.15
CA PHE A 315 -3.41 9.52 -13.86
C PHE A 315 -2.75 8.17 -13.57
N ALA A 316 -1.70 7.80 -14.30
CA ALA A 316 -0.98 6.55 -14.09
C ALA A 316 -0.38 6.44 -12.68
N ALA A 317 0.11 7.55 -12.14
CA ALA A 317 0.61 7.62 -10.77
C ALA A 317 -0.48 7.36 -9.72
N LYS A 318 -1.74 7.75 -10.00
CA LYS A 318 -2.88 7.64 -9.08
C LYS A 318 -3.76 6.42 -9.29
N CYS A 319 -3.79 5.84 -10.49
CA CYS A 319 -4.61 4.68 -10.79
C CYS A 319 -4.01 3.40 -10.21
N ASP A 320 -4.90 2.45 -9.91
CA ASP A 320 -4.56 1.11 -9.41
C ASP A 320 -4.48 0.10 -10.56
N LEU A 321 -5.22 0.34 -11.63
CA LEU A 321 -5.27 -0.50 -12.82
C LEU A 321 -5.33 0.34 -14.09
N ILE A 322 -4.51 -0.01 -15.07
CA ILE A 322 -4.47 0.65 -16.38
C ILE A 322 -4.80 -0.37 -17.46
N LEU A 323 -5.94 -0.22 -18.10
CA LEU A 323 -6.39 -1.07 -19.19
C LEU A 323 -5.95 -0.48 -20.54
N LEU A 324 -5.05 -1.17 -21.24
CA LEU A 324 -4.66 -0.83 -22.61
C LEU A 324 -5.55 -1.59 -23.60
N LEU A 325 -6.48 -0.89 -24.25
CA LEU A 325 -7.42 -1.47 -25.22
C LEU A 325 -6.88 -1.39 -26.65
N PHE A 326 -6.87 -2.53 -27.33
CA PHE A 326 -6.51 -2.69 -28.73
C PHE A 326 -7.68 -3.27 -29.53
N ASP A 327 -7.75 -2.89 -30.81
CA ASP A 327 -8.68 -3.45 -31.79
C ASP A 327 -7.87 -4.27 -32.81
N PRO A 328 -8.23 -5.53 -33.10
CA PRO A 328 -7.52 -6.38 -34.05
C PRO A 328 -7.39 -5.78 -35.46
N HIS A 329 -8.35 -4.95 -35.87
CA HIS A 329 -8.32 -4.30 -37.18
C HIS A 329 -7.38 -3.08 -37.21
N LYS A 330 -6.97 -2.58 -36.04
CA LYS A 330 -6.16 -1.36 -35.88
C LYS A 330 -5.07 -1.53 -34.81
N LEU A 331 -4.13 -2.44 -35.09
CA LEU A 331 -3.00 -2.72 -34.18
C LEU A 331 -1.82 -1.77 -34.32
N ASP A 332 -1.88 -0.79 -35.24
CA ASP A 332 -0.77 0.11 -35.50
C ASP A 332 -0.46 0.95 -34.25
N ILE A 333 0.62 0.64 -33.54
CA ILE A 333 1.08 1.46 -32.42
C ILE A 333 1.72 2.72 -32.98
N SER A 334 0.92 3.79 -33.11
CA SER A 334 1.37 5.11 -33.55
C SER A 334 2.48 5.64 -32.64
N ASP A 335 3.34 6.53 -33.14
CA ASP A 335 4.41 7.13 -32.30
C ASP A 335 3.85 7.92 -31.12
N GLU A 336 2.59 8.38 -31.22
CA GLU A 336 1.92 9.07 -30.11
C GLU A 336 1.59 8.06 -29.03
N PHE A 337 1.04 6.92 -29.44
CA PHE A 337 0.71 5.87 -28.50
C PHE A 337 1.97 5.27 -27.86
N LYS A 338 3.08 5.13 -28.60
CA LYS A 338 4.39 4.78 -28.01
C LYS A 338 4.83 5.77 -26.94
N ARG A 339 4.71 7.08 -27.20
CA ARG A 339 5.06 8.12 -26.21
C ARG A 339 4.17 8.04 -24.97
N VAL A 340 2.88 7.80 -25.16
CA VAL A 340 1.92 7.63 -24.06
C VAL A 340 2.25 6.39 -23.24
N ILE A 341 2.54 5.25 -23.87
CA ILE A 341 2.98 4.03 -23.17
C ILE A 341 4.30 4.28 -22.44
N GLY A 342 5.24 5.03 -23.05
CA GLY A 342 6.48 5.42 -22.39
C GLY A 342 6.28 6.29 -21.15
N ALA A 343 5.18 7.06 -21.06
CA ALA A 343 4.82 7.82 -19.87
C ALA A 343 4.20 6.98 -18.74
N LEU A 344 3.90 5.70 -19.01
CA LEU A 344 3.48 4.72 -18.01
C LEU A 344 4.66 3.94 -17.42
N HIS A 345 5.89 4.24 -17.85
CA HIS A 345 7.09 3.55 -17.38
C HIS A 345 7.22 3.66 -15.84
N GLY A 346 7.48 2.54 -15.17
CA GLY A 346 7.51 2.47 -13.70
C GLY A 346 6.16 2.13 -13.06
N HIS A 347 5.10 1.98 -13.86
CA HIS A 347 3.78 1.51 -13.44
C HIS A 347 3.35 0.23 -14.16
N ASP A 348 4.31 -0.53 -14.69
CA ASP A 348 4.10 -1.71 -15.55
C ASP A 348 3.27 -2.81 -14.85
N ASP A 349 3.41 -2.94 -13.53
CA ASP A 349 2.70 -3.90 -12.68
C ASP A 349 1.17 -3.70 -12.67
N LYS A 350 0.73 -2.45 -12.90
CA LYS A 350 -0.68 -2.05 -12.96
C LYS A 350 -1.29 -2.15 -14.35
N ILE A 351 -0.48 -2.37 -15.39
CA ILE A 351 -0.98 -2.38 -16.76
C ILE A 351 -1.57 -3.76 -17.09
N ARG A 352 -2.74 -3.78 -17.74
CA ARG A 352 -3.35 -4.98 -18.33
C ARG A 352 -3.78 -4.68 -19.75
N VAL A 353 -3.49 -5.59 -20.67
CA VAL A 353 -3.80 -5.40 -22.08
C VAL A 353 -5.11 -6.11 -22.40
N VAL A 354 -5.99 -5.44 -23.12
CA VAL A 354 -7.27 -5.98 -23.60
C VAL A 354 -7.26 -5.92 -25.12
N LEU A 355 -7.30 -7.08 -25.77
CA LEU A 355 -7.56 -7.20 -27.20
C LEU A 355 -9.08 -7.37 -27.37
N ASN A 356 -9.73 -6.26 -27.66
CA ASN A 356 -11.18 -6.14 -27.78
C ASN A 356 -11.64 -6.49 -29.19
N LYS A 357 -12.92 -6.81 -29.40
CA LYS A 357 -13.52 -7.17 -30.70
C LYS A 357 -12.87 -8.39 -31.34
N ALA A 358 -12.36 -9.32 -30.54
CA ALA A 358 -11.71 -10.52 -31.04
C ALA A 358 -12.68 -11.45 -31.81
N ASP A 359 -13.98 -11.30 -31.58
CA ASP A 359 -15.07 -11.99 -32.27
C ASP A 359 -15.18 -11.62 -33.76
N GLN A 360 -14.63 -10.47 -34.16
CA GLN A 360 -14.74 -9.95 -35.52
C GLN A 360 -13.71 -10.54 -36.50
N ILE A 361 -12.75 -11.32 -36.00
CA ILE A 361 -11.67 -11.91 -36.81
C ILE A 361 -11.62 -13.43 -36.63
N ASP A 362 -11.11 -14.14 -37.64
CA ASP A 362 -10.94 -15.58 -37.54
C ASP A 362 -9.79 -15.98 -36.62
N THR A 363 -9.79 -17.23 -36.15
CA THR A 363 -8.81 -17.74 -35.21
C THR A 363 -7.36 -17.64 -35.72
N GLN A 364 -7.11 -17.79 -37.03
CA GLN A 364 -5.75 -17.67 -37.57
C GLN A 364 -5.30 -16.21 -37.60
N GLN A 365 -6.17 -15.29 -38.01
CA GLN A 365 -5.90 -13.86 -37.92
C GLN A 365 -5.66 -13.42 -36.48
N LEU A 366 -6.45 -13.94 -35.52
CA LEU A 366 -6.30 -13.62 -34.11
C LEU A 366 -4.93 -13.99 -33.57
N MET A 367 -4.40 -15.16 -33.93
CA MET A 367 -3.05 -15.57 -33.53
C MET A 367 -1.97 -14.67 -34.13
N ARG A 368 -2.15 -14.19 -35.37
CA ARG A 368 -1.22 -13.24 -36.02
C ARG A 368 -1.26 -11.87 -35.36
N VAL A 369 -2.46 -11.37 -35.11
CA VAL A 369 -2.76 -10.12 -34.41
C VAL A 369 -2.13 -10.13 -33.01
N TYR A 370 -2.36 -11.21 -32.26
CA TYR A 370 -1.82 -11.40 -30.93
C TYR A 370 -0.28 -11.40 -30.94
N GLY A 371 0.34 -12.14 -31.85
CA GLY A 371 1.79 -12.15 -32.02
C GLY A 371 2.36 -10.77 -32.35
N ALA A 372 1.72 -10.04 -33.28
CA ALA A 372 2.12 -8.68 -33.66
C ALA A 372 1.99 -7.68 -32.50
N LEU A 373 0.92 -7.79 -31.71
CA LEU A 373 0.69 -6.97 -30.52
C LEU A 373 1.77 -7.21 -29.47
N MET A 374 2.03 -8.47 -29.12
CA MET A 374 3.05 -8.83 -28.12
C MET A 374 4.45 -8.40 -28.56
N TRP A 375 4.78 -8.58 -29.84
CA TRP A 375 6.04 -8.10 -30.41
C TRP A 375 6.19 -6.58 -30.29
N SER A 376 5.12 -5.84 -30.59
CA SER A 376 5.14 -4.38 -30.56
C SER A 376 5.20 -3.84 -29.13
N LEU A 377 4.43 -4.43 -28.20
CA LEU A 377 4.46 -4.08 -26.78
C LEU A 377 5.82 -4.38 -26.14
N GLY A 378 6.42 -5.53 -26.44
CA GLY A 378 7.74 -5.89 -25.93
C GLY A 378 8.83 -4.89 -26.33
N LYS A 379 8.74 -4.32 -27.55
CA LYS A 379 9.66 -3.26 -27.99
C LYS A 379 9.46 -1.93 -27.28
N VAL A 380 8.24 -1.61 -26.86
CA VAL A 380 7.89 -0.29 -26.30
C VAL A 380 8.06 -0.26 -24.79
N LEU A 381 7.61 -1.31 -24.08
CA LEU A 381 7.67 -1.37 -22.62
C LEU A 381 9.08 -1.72 -22.11
N ASN A 382 9.87 -2.46 -22.91
CA ASN A 382 11.23 -2.87 -22.57
C ASN A 382 11.34 -3.52 -21.18
N THR A 383 10.31 -4.26 -20.78
CA THR A 383 10.25 -5.01 -19.52
C THR A 383 10.51 -6.49 -19.80
N PRO A 384 11.22 -7.20 -18.90
CA PRO A 384 11.42 -8.65 -19.05
C PRO A 384 10.13 -9.43 -18.77
N GLU A 385 9.16 -8.82 -18.08
CA GLU A 385 7.90 -9.45 -17.70
C GLU A 385 6.88 -9.39 -18.84
N VAL A 386 6.31 -10.55 -19.16
CA VAL A 386 5.28 -10.64 -20.21
C VAL A 386 3.96 -10.14 -19.67
N MET A 387 3.45 -9.08 -20.30
CA MET A 387 2.13 -8.52 -20.02
C MET A 387 1.01 -9.53 -20.24
N ARG A 388 0.07 -9.61 -19.29
CA ARG A 388 -1.14 -10.40 -19.46
C ARG A 388 -2.10 -9.69 -20.42
N VAL A 389 -2.52 -10.43 -21.45
CA VAL A 389 -3.51 -9.99 -22.45
C VAL A 389 -4.83 -10.72 -22.22
N TYR A 390 -5.92 -9.97 -22.15
CA TYR A 390 -7.29 -10.47 -22.13
C TYR A 390 -7.87 -10.34 -23.53
N ILE A 391 -8.39 -11.44 -24.08
CA ILE A 391 -8.97 -11.48 -25.42
C ILE A 391 -10.48 -11.56 -25.24
N GLY A 392 -11.23 -10.65 -25.87
CA GLY A 392 -12.68 -10.56 -25.70
C GLY A 392 -13.39 -9.76 -26.77
#